data_AF-A0A535E3W8-F1
#
_entry.id   AF-A0A535E3W8-F1
#
_cell.length_a   1.000
_cell.length_b   1.000
_cell.length_c   1.000
_cell.angle_alpha   90.00
_cell.angle_beta   90.00
_cell.angle_gamma   90.00
#
_symmetry.space_group_name_H-M   'P 1'
#
loop_
_entity.id
_entity.type
_entity.pdbx_description
1 polymer ?
#
loop_
_entity_poly.entity_id
_entity_poly.type
_entity_poly.pdbx_seq_one_letter_code
_entity_poly.pdbx_strand_id
1 'polypeptide(L)'
;MSVSFDPKVLKHVEAEVRNIKHDFRGLVPEESIDALASESLARLAGSKVPQFVPLFVGRFTRQRLREQIRAGAIAVTEPEIEA
;
A
#
# COMPACT_ATOMS: atom_id res chain seq x y z
N MET A 1 21.08 -10.68 4.08
CA MET A 1 20.53 -11.10 2.78
C MET A 1 19.54 -10.04 2.35
N SER A 2 19.81 -9.32 1.25
CA SER A 2 18.81 -8.44 0.65
C SER A 2 17.77 -9.34 -0.01
N VAL A 3 16.54 -9.33 0.53
CA VAL A 3 15.45 -10.06 -0.10
C VAL A 3 15.00 -9.25 -1.31
N SER A 4 15.33 -9.71 -2.52
CA SER A 4 14.84 -9.14 -3.76
C SER A 4 13.71 -10.01 -4.31
N PHE A 5 12.62 -9.37 -4.71
CA PHE A 5 11.57 -10.02 -5.48
C PHE A 5 11.91 -9.97 -6.96
N ASP A 6 11.32 -10.89 -7.72
CA ASP A 6 11.36 -10.86 -9.18
C ASP A 6 10.85 -9.48 -9.70
N PRO A 7 11.52 -8.86 -10.69
CA PRO A 7 11.10 -7.57 -11.24
C PRO A 7 9.66 -7.53 -11.76
N LYS A 8 9.13 -8.64 -12.27
CA LYS A 8 7.73 -8.77 -12.68
C LYS A 8 6.82 -8.66 -11.46
N VAL A 9 7.16 -9.31 -10.34
CA VAL A 9 6.39 -9.19 -9.10
C VAL A 9 6.41 -7.74 -8.61
N LEU A 10 7.56 -7.08 -8.62
CA LEU A 10 7.68 -5.66 -8.24
C LEU A 10 6.82 -4.75 -9.11
N LYS A 11 6.80 -4.95 -10.43
CA LYS A 11 5.95 -4.18 -11.34
C LYS A 11 4.45 -4.33 -11.03
N HIS A 12 4.01 -5.51 -10.61
CA HIS A 12 2.62 -5.72 -10.17
C HIS A 12 2.35 -5.09 -8.81
N VAL A 13 3.31 -5.13 -7.89
CA VAL A 13 3.21 -4.40 -6.61
C VAL A 13 3.05 -2.91 -6.86
N GLU A 14 3.87 -2.31 -7.73
CA GLU A 14 3.75 -0.90 -8.10
C GLU A 14 2.38 -0.57 -8.71
N ALA A 15 1.83 -1.46 -9.54
CA ALA A 15 0.48 -1.29 -10.10
C ALA A 15 -0.59 -1.29 -8.99
N GLU A 16 -0.50 -2.22 -8.04
CA GLU A 16 -1.40 -2.25 -6.89
C GLU A 16 -1.29 -0.99 -6.02
N VAL A 17 -0.06 -0.50 -5.77
CA VAL A 17 0.15 0.72 -5.00
C VAL A 17 -0.43 1.94 -5.72
N ARG A 18 -0.26 2.06 -7.04
CA ARG A 18 -0.90 3.11 -7.83
C ARG A 18 -2.42 3.07 -7.73
N ASN A 19 -3.02 1.89 -7.78
CA ASN A 19 -4.47 1.74 -7.61
C ASN A 19 -4.93 2.20 -6.22
N ILE A 20 -4.18 1.87 -5.17
CA ILE A 20 -4.48 2.33 -3.80
C ILE A 20 -4.36 3.85 -3.70
N LYS A 21 -3.32 4.46 -4.27
CA LYS A 21 -3.17 5.92 -4.29
C LYS A 21 -4.37 6.59 -4.95
N HIS A 22 -4.84 6.03 -6.05
CA HIS A 22 -6.06 6.50 -6.71
C HIS A 22 -7.30 6.38 -5.80
N ASP A 23 -7.49 5.22 -5.14
CA ASP A 23 -8.63 4.97 -4.24
C ASP A 23 -8.67 5.93 -3.03
N PHE A 24 -7.51 6.40 -2.57
CA PHE A 24 -7.34 7.27 -1.39
C PHE A 24 -6.94 8.70 -1.74
N ARG A 25 -7.04 9.09 -3.02
CA ARG A 25 -6.64 10.41 -3.50
C ARG A 25 -7.42 11.51 -2.76
N GLY A 26 -6.69 12.49 -2.22
CA GLY A 26 -7.27 13.59 -1.45
C GLY A 26 -7.72 13.20 -0.03
N LEU A 27 -7.64 11.92 0.33
CA LEU A 27 -7.98 11.43 1.67
C LEU A 27 -6.73 11.18 2.51
N VAL A 28 -5.69 10.60 1.91
CA VAL A 28 -4.44 10.21 2.57
C VAL A 28 -3.24 10.69 1.74
N PRO A 29 -2.19 11.25 2.36
CA PRO A 29 -0.95 11.58 1.65
C PRO A 29 -0.33 10.36 0.97
N GLU A 30 0.07 10.50 -0.30
CA GLU A 30 0.63 9.38 -1.07
C GLU A 30 1.86 8.74 -0.42
N GLU A 31 2.69 9.55 0.22
CA GLU A 31 3.88 9.11 0.95
C GLU A 31 3.55 8.20 2.15
N SER A 32 2.39 8.39 2.80
CA SER A 32 1.91 7.46 3.83
C SER A 32 1.49 6.11 3.23
N ILE A 33 0.91 6.13 2.03
CA ILE A 33 0.53 4.91 1.29
C ILE A 33 1.79 4.14 0.87
N ASP A 34 2.79 4.85 0.34
CA ASP A 34 4.08 4.27 -0.08
C ASP A 34 4.84 3.64 1.09
N ALA A 35 4.86 4.31 2.26
CA ALA A 35 5.49 3.78 3.46
C ALA A 35 4.82 2.46 3.89
N LEU A 36 3.48 2.42 3.95
CA LEU A 36 2.75 1.22 4.35
C LEU A 36 2.85 0.08 3.33
N ALA A 37 2.89 0.40 2.04
CA ALA A 37 3.12 -0.57 0.99
C ALA A 37 4.51 -1.18 1.07
N SER A 38 5.54 -0.36 1.28
CA SER A 38 6.93 -0.79 1.44
C SER A 38 7.09 -1.71 2.64
N GLU A 39 6.50 -1.35 3.77
CA GLU A 39 6.49 -2.21 4.95
C GLU A 39 5.72 -3.52 4.73
N SER A 40 4.59 -3.47 4.03
CA SER A 40 3.79 -4.66 3.71
C SER A 40 4.54 -5.61 2.77
N LEU A 41 5.28 -5.07 1.81
CA LEU A 41 6.18 -5.82 0.93
C LEU A 41 7.35 -6.44 1.71
N ALA A 42 7.97 -5.67 2.62
CA ALA A 42 9.06 -6.15 3.45
C ALA A 42 8.63 -7.31 4.38
N ARG A 43 7.40 -7.29 4.90
CA ARG A 43 6.85 -8.40 5.70
C ARG A 43 6.66 -9.70 4.89
N LEU A 44 6.59 -9.61 3.57
CA LEU A 44 6.47 -10.74 2.66
C LEU A 44 7.81 -11.21 2.10
N ALA A 45 8.91 -10.59 2.54
CA ALA A 45 10.26 -10.99 2.19
C ALA A 45 10.47 -12.48 2.52
N GLY A 46 10.89 -13.27 1.53
CA GLY A 46 11.10 -14.71 1.69
C GLY A 46 9.82 -15.56 1.58
N SER A 47 8.71 -14.98 1.11
CA SER A 47 7.49 -15.73 0.80
C SER A 47 7.78 -16.91 -0.14
N LYS A 48 7.26 -18.09 0.22
CA LYS A 48 7.31 -19.31 -0.61
C LYS A 48 6.38 -19.25 -1.84
N VAL A 49 5.53 -18.23 -1.92
CA VAL A 49 4.52 -18.05 -2.98
C VAL A 49 4.58 -16.64 -3.58
N PRO A 50 5.68 -16.29 -4.28
CA PRO A 50 5.94 -14.92 -4.75
C PRO A 50 4.88 -14.40 -5.73
N GLN A 51 4.20 -15.27 -6.48
CA GLN A 51 3.13 -14.88 -7.40
C GLN A 51 1.93 -14.19 -6.73
N PHE A 52 1.70 -14.43 -5.44
CA PHE A 52 0.60 -13.82 -4.69
C PHE A 52 1.03 -12.57 -3.89
N VAL A 53 2.32 -12.24 -3.89
CA VAL A 53 2.85 -11.06 -3.18
C VAL A 53 2.10 -9.77 -3.57
N PRO A 54 1.82 -9.48 -4.86
CA PRO A 54 1.09 -8.26 -5.23
C PRO A 54 -0.29 -8.17 -4.58
N LEU A 55 -1.04 -9.28 -4.59
CA LEU A 55 -2.37 -9.36 -3.97
C LEU A 55 -2.30 -9.12 -2.45
N PHE A 56 -1.31 -9.71 -1.78
CA PHE A 56 -1.14 -9.55 -0.34
C PHE A 56 -0.67 -8.15 0.05
N VAL A 57 0.27 -7.54 -0.70
CA VAL A 57 0.65 -6.14 -0.49
C VAL A 57 -0.59 -5.25 -0.65
N GLY A 58 -1.33 -5.41 -1.75
CA GLY A 58 -2.53 -4.64 -2.00
C GLY A 58 -3.58 -4.76 -0.89
N ARG A 59 -3.77 -5.97 -0.34
CA ARG A 59 -4.69 -6.22 0.78
C ARG A 59 -4.20 -5.62 2.10
N PHE A 60 -2.95 -5.87 2.46
CA PHE A 60 -2.38 -5.44 3.74
C PHE A 60 -2.26 -3.93 3.82
N THR A 61 -1.84 -3.27 2.74
CA THR A 61 -1.78 -1.80 2.70
C THR A 61 -3.17 -1.18 2.94
N ARG A 62 -4.21 -1.65 2.24
CA ARG A 62 -5.59 -1.15 2.43
C ARG A 62 -6.13 -1.40 3.83
N GLN A 63 -5.84 -2.58 4.40
CA GLN A 63 -6.24 -2.90 5.76
C GLN A 63 -5.57 -1.94 6.77
N ARG A 64 -4.26 -1.78 6.68
CA ARG A 64 -3.47 -0.93 7.59
C ARG A 64 -3.80 0.55 7.46
N LEU A 65 -4.12 1.01 6.25
CA LEU A 65 -4.62 2.38 6.02
C LEU A 65 -5.92 2.59 6.78
N ARG A 66 -6.90 1.69 6.63
CA ARG A 66 -8.19 1.77 7.34
C ARG A 66 -8.02 1.71 8.85
N GLU A 67 -7.14 0.87 9.35
CA GLU A 67 -6.82 0.76 10.78
C GLU A 67 -6.23 2.06 11.32
N GLN A 68 -5.25 2.65 10.62
CA GLN A 68 -4.63 3.91 11.04
C GLN A 68 -5.55 5.12 10.93
N ILE A 69 -6.40 5.18 9.90
CA ILE A 69 -7.45 6.19 9.79
C ILE A 69 -8.41 6.08 10.99
N ARG A 70 -8.88 4.87 11.31
CA ARG A 70 -9.78 4.64 12.46
C ARG A 70 -9.12 4.98 13.79
N ALA A 71 -7.81 4.76 13.92
CA ALA A 71 -7.04 5.10 15.10
C ALA A 71 -6.66 6.60 15.18
N GLY A 72 -6.95 7.39 14.14
CA GLY A 72 -6.54 8.80 14.05
C GLY A 72 -5.03 9.00 13.85
N ALA A 73 -4.29 7.94 13.49
CA ALA A 73 -2.84 7.98 13.28
C ALA A 73 -2.45 8.58 11.92
N ILE A 74 -3.35 8.51 10.93
CA ILE A 74 -3.23 9.21 9.65
C ILE A 74 -4.31 10.29 9.64
N ALA A 75 -3.88 11.55 9.55
CA ALA A 75 -4.78 12.66 9.34
C ALA A 75 -5.44 12.51 7.96
N VAL A 76 -6.76 12.42 7.97
CA VAL A 76 -7.57 12.40 6.76
C VAL A 76 -7.83 13.83 6.34
N THR A 77 -7.57 14.16 5.07
CA THR A 77 -8.01 15.43 4.50
C THR A 77 -9.48 15.30 4.11
N GLU A 78 -10.31 16.27 4.46
CA GLU A 78 -11.68 16.32 3.94
C GLU A 78 -11.61 16.55 2.42
N PRO A 79 -12.41 15.83 1.61
CA PRO A 79 -12.47 16.11 0.19
C PRO A 79 -12.99 17.55 0.02
N GLU A 80 -12.24 18.41 -0.67
CA GLU A 80 -12.76 19.69 -1.15
C GLU A 80 -13.97 19.41 -2.04
N ILE A 81 -15.17 19.63 -1.50
CA ILE A 81 -16.40 19.64 -2.28
C ILE A 81 -16.33 20.95 -3.09
N GLU A 82 -16.04 20.88 -4.39
CA GLU A 82 -16.33 22.02 -5.29
C GLU A 82 -17.86 22.23 -5.29
N ALA A 83 -18.28 23.38 -4.76
CA ALA A 83 -19.66 23.84 -4.66
C ALA A 83 -20.16 24.49 -5.97
#